data_AF-A0A8A4UZR9-F1
#
_entry.id   AF-A0A8A4UZR9-F1
#
_cell.length_a   1.000
_cell.length_b   1.000
_cell.length_c   1.000
_cell.angle_alpha   90.00
_cell.angle_beta   90.00
_cell.angle_gamma   90.00
#
_symmetry.space_group_name_H-M   'P 1'
#
loop_
_entity.id
_entity.type
_entity.pdbx_description
1 polymer ?
#
loop_
_entity_poly.entity_id
_entity_poly.type
_entity_poly.pdbx_seq_one_letter_code
_entity_poly.pdbx_strand_id
1 'polypeptide(L)'
;MENLDNERSLYIEAITQEVSKILAKGERIPLENAEHNFIHSRTYNYLAYSNDPFIEDGPEDFVDLYHNEQKYHRLVSTTQLLVEQENKN
;
A
#
# COMPACT_ATOMS: atom_id res chain seq x y z
N MET A 1 2.32 -9.36 24.47
CA MET A 1 2.97 -9.44 23.15
C MET A 1 2.09 -10.21 22.17
N GLU A 2 1.51 -11.35 22.54
CA GLU A 2 0.56 -12.13 21.68
C GLU A 2 -0.58 -11.33 21.03
N ASN A 3 -1.10 -10.28 21.68
CA ASN A 3 -2.23 -9.52 21.16
C ASN A 3 -1.87 -8.59 19.97
N LEU A 4 -0.66 -8.00 20.02
CA LEU A 4 -0.21 -7.04 18.99
C LEU A 4 0.13 -7.74 17.67
N ASP A 5 0.72 -8.94 17.76
CA ASP A 5 1.05 -9.72 16.55
C ASP A 5 -0.23 -10.16 15.82
N ASN A 6 -1.28 -10.52 16.57
CA ASN A 6 -2.58 -10.89 16.01
C ASN A 6 -3.31 -9.68 15.39
N GLU A 7 -3.33 -8.53 16.08
CA GLU A 7 -3.88 -7.28 15.55
C GLU A 7 -3.18 -6.86 14.25
N ARG A 8 -1.84 -7.01 14.19
CA ARG A 8 -1.05 -6.72 13.00
C ARG A 8 -1.40 -7.64 11.83
N SER A 9 -1.51 -8.95 12.08
CA SER A 9 -1.89 -9.90 11.04
C SER A 9 -3.29 -9.60 10.47
N LEU A 10 -4.26 -9.31 11.33
CA LEU A 10 -5.62 -8.95 10.91
C LEU A 10 -5.64 -7.66 10.10
N TYR A 11 -4.86 -6.67 10.51
CA TYR A 11 -4.71 -5.42 9.76
C TYR A 11 -4.11 -5.66 8.37
N ILE A 12 -3.00 -6.39 8.26
CA ILE A 12 -2.36 -6.70 6.98
C ILE A 12 -3.35 -7.41 6.06
N GLU A 13 -4.08 -8.40 6.57
CA GLU A 13 -5.10 -9.12 5.79
C GLU A 13 -6.21 -8.18 5.30
N ALA A 14 -6.76 -7.36 6.19
CA ALA A 14 -7.84 -6.41 5.85
C ALA A 14 -7.40 -5.39 4.79
N ILE A 15 -6.23 -4.79 4.97
CA ILE A 15 -5.66 -3.84 3.99
C ILE A 15 -5.41 -4.54 2.66
N THR A 16 -4.83 -5.74 2.67
CA THR A 16 -4.54 -6.49 1.43
C THR A 16 -5.80 -6.78 0.63
N GLN A 17 -6.88 -7.19 1.29
CA GLN A 17 -8.16 -7.45 0.64
C GLN A 17 -8.76 -6.16 0.04
N GLU A 18 -8.79 -5.07 0.79
CA GLU A 18 -9.38 -3.81 0.31
C GLU A 18 -8.57 -3.18 -0.82
N VAL A 19 -7.24 -3.14 -0.70
CA VAL A 19 -6.36 -2.66 -1.78
C VAL A 19 -6.58 -3.47 -3.06
N SER A 20 -6.62 -4.80 -2.95
CA SER A 20 -6.84 -5.68 -4.11
C SER A 20 -8.18 -5.41 -4.79
N LYS A 21 -9.25 -5.16 -4.03
CA LYS A 21 -10.57 -4.78 -4.58
C LYS A 21 -10.52 -3.44 -5.30
N ILE A 22 -9.85 -2.45 -4.72
CA ILE A 22 -9.71 -1.10 -5.31
C ILE A 22 -8.92 -1.19 -6.62
N LEU A 23 -7.78 -1.89 -6.62
CA LEU A 23 -6.93 -2.08 -7.80
C LEU A 23 -7.67 -2.84 -8.91
N ALA A 24 -8.33 -3.97 -8.57
CA ALA A 24 -9.11 -4.75 -9.54
C ALA A 24 -10.17 -3.89 -10.26
N LYS A 25 -10.87 -3.05 -9.50
CA LYS A 25 -11.88 -2.13 -10.05
C LYS A 25 -11.25 -1.01 -10.88
N GLY A 26 -10.17 -0.39 -10.39
CA GLY A 26 -9.49 0.73 -11.05
C GLY A 26 -8.81 0.33 -12.35
N GLU A 27 -8.13 -0.81 -12.37
CA GLU A 27 -7.37 -1.33 -13.51
C GLU A 27 -8.20 -2.23 -14.43
N ARG A 28 -9.42 -2.59 -14.02
CA ARG A 28 -10.34 -3.50 -14.73
C ARG A 28 -9.72 -4.89 -14.99
N ILE A 29 -9.06 -5.42 -13.96
CA ILE A 29 -8.46 -6.77 -13.97
C ILE A 29 -9.18 -7.69 -12.97
N PRO A 30 -9.06 -9.02 -13.10
CA PRO A 30 -9.58 -9.95 -12.10
C PRO A 30 -9.01 -9.68 -10.71
N LEU A 31 -9.82 -9.88 -9.66
CA LEU A 31 -9.39 -9.69 -8.27
C LEU A 31 -8.13 -10.50 -7.92
N GLU A 32 -8.08 -11.75 -8.36
CA GLU A 32 -6.92 -12.64 -8.15
C GLU A 32 -5.64 -12.06 -8.76
N ASN A 33 -5.72 -11.42 -9.94
CA ASN A 33 -4.56 -10.78 -10.55
C ASN A 33 -4.16 -9.51 -9.79
N ALA A 34 -5.12 -8.72 -9.33
CA ALA A 34 -4.84 -7.52 -8.54
C ALA A 34 -4.17 -7.88 -7.20
N GLU A 35 -4.70 -8.89 -6.51
CA GLU A 35 -4.13 -9.43 -5.29
C GLU A 35 -2.72 -9.97 -5.54
N HIS A 36 -2.54 -10.83 -6.54
CA HIS A 36 -1.23 -11.34 -6.92
C HIS A 36 -0.23 -10.22 -7.22
N ASN A 37 -0.63 -9.19 -7.96
CA ASN A 37 0.24 -8.06 -8.28
C ASN A 37 0.57 -7.23 -7.04
N PHE A 38 -0.38 -7.04 -6.14
CA PHE A 38 -0.17 -6.28 -4.91
C PHE A 38 0.77 -7.01 -3.94
N ILE A 39 0.54 -8.30 -3.65
CA ILE A 39 1.38 -9.06 -2.70
C ILE A 39 2.85 -9.19 -3.15
N HIS A 40 3.12 -9.06 -4.45
CA HIS A 40 4.48 -9.08 -5.01
C HIS A 40 5.10 -7.68 -5.15
N SER A 41 4.42 -6.62 -4.70
CA SER A 41 4.91 -5.23 -4.77
C SER A 41 5.83 -4.88 -3.60
N ARG A 42 6.64 -3.82 -3.76
CA ARG A 42 7.40 -3.26 -2.61
C ARG A 42 6.46 -2.59 -1.61
N THR A 43 5.32 -2.10 -2.07
CA THR A 43 4.28 -1.51 -1.21
C THR A 43 3.71 -2.54 -0.24
N TYR A 44 3.44 -3.77 -0.69
CA TYR A 44 3.03 -4.85 0.22
C TYR A 44 4.16 -5.24 1.18
N ASN A 45 5.40 -5.30 0.71
CA ASN A 45 6.54 -5.57 1.61
C ASN A 45 6.68 -4.49 2.70
N TYR A 46 6.38 -3.24 2.38
CA TYR A 46 6.30 -2.16 3.35
C TYR A 46 5.18 -2.41 4.38
N LEU A 47 3.96 -2.69 3.92
CA LEU A 47 2.83 -3.04 4.79
C LEU A 47 3.13 -4.21 5.73
N ALA A 48 3.66 -5.32 5.20
CA ALA A 48 3.77 -6.59 5.90
C ALA A 48 5.02 -6.71 6.77
N TYR A 49 6.12 -6.06 6.38
CA TYR A 49 7.44 -6.30 6.98
C TYR A 49 8.20 -5.04 7.39
N SER A 50 7.62 -3.84 7.25
CA SER A 50 8.26 -2.63 7.76
C SER A 50 8.45 -2.72 9.28
N ASN A 51 9.56 -2.16 9.77
CA ASN A 51 9.81 -1.97 11.20
C ASN A 51 9.22 -0.65 11.70
N ASP A 52 8.50 0.08 10.85
CA ASP A 52 7.82 1.29 11.24
C ASP A 52 6.79 1.01 12.34
N PRO A 53 6.57 1.97 13.27
CA PRO A 53 5.52 1.85 14.26
C PRO A 53 4.20 1.50 13.56
N PHE A 54 3.42 0.61 14.17
CA PHE A 54 2.08 0.29 13.68
C PHE A 54 1.24 1.57 13.68
N ILE A 55 1.06 2.16 12.49
CA ILE A 55 0.23 3.32 12.22
C ILE A 55 -0.85 2.80 11.26
N GLU A 56 -2.11 3.02 11.62
CA GLU A 56 -3.26 2.60 10.81
C GLU A 56 -3.43 3.53 9.61
N ASP A 57 -2.64 3.29 8.57
CA ASP A 57 -2.87 3.86 7.25
C ASP A 57 -4.06 3.16 6.57
N GLY A 58 -4.80 3.89 5.75
CA GLY A 58 -5.96 3.36 5.06
C GLY A 58 -5.57 2.55 3.80
N PRO A 59 -6.49 1.72 3.27
CA PRO A 59 -6.29 1.07 1.97
C PRO A 59 -5.93 2.05 0.85
N GLU A 60 -6.50 3.26 0.87
CA GLU A 60 -6.25 4.30 -0.12
C GLU A 60 -4.80 4.78 -0.13
N ASP A 61 -4.15 4.84 1.04
CA ASP A 61 -2.75 5.24 1.16
C ASP A 61 -1.83 4.21 0.51
N PHE A 62 -2.12 2.91 0.68
CA PHE A 62 -1.38 1.84 0.02
C PHE A 62 -1.66 1.77 -1.49
N VAL A 63 -2.88 2.12 -1.94
CA VAL A 63 -3.17 2.25 -3.37
C VAL A 63 -2.37 3.39 -4.00
N ASP A 64 -2.27 4.52 -3.32
CA ASP A 64 -1.45 5.66 -3.76
C ASP A 64 0.04 5.28 -3.84
N LEU A 65 0.57 4.67 -2.78
CA LEU A 65 1.95 4.16 -2.76
C LEU A 65 2.19 3.14 -3.88
N TYR A 66 1.27 2.20 -4.09
CA TYR A 66 1.39 1.20 -5.14
C TYR A 66 1.46 1.83 -6.53
N HIS A 67 0.56 2.77 -6.85
CA HIS A 67 0.57 3.44 -8.14
C HIS A 67 1.83 4.29 -8.35
N ASN A 68 2.30 4.98 -7.30
CA ASN A 68 3.54 5.75 -7.37
C ASN A 68 4.77 4.85 -7.48
N GLU A 69 4.76 3.68 -6.84
CA GLU A 69 5.77 2.65 -7.04
C GLU A 69 5.83 2.22 -8.51
N GLN A 70 4.68 1.96 -9.14
CA GLN A 70 4.64 1.57 -10.55
C GLN A 70 5.10 2.70 -11.48
N LYS A 71 4.67 3.94 -11.20
CA LYS A 71 4.89 5.10 -12.07
C LYS A 71 6.29 5.71 -11.95
N TYR A 72 6.79 5.82 -10.72
CA TYR A 72 8.03 6.53 -10.39
C TYR A 72 9.14 5.60 -9.87
N HIS A 73 8.85 4.31 -9.69
CA HIS A 73 9.77 3.33 -9.10
C HIS A 73 10.22 3.68 -7.66
N ARG A 74 9.46 4.54 -6.97
CA ARG A 74 9.72 5.02 -5.61
C ARG A 74 8.52 4.69 -4.70
N LEU A 75 8.79 4.29 -3.46
CA LEU A 75 7.76 4.23 -2.41
C LEU A 75 7.58 5.64 -1.85
N VAL A 76 6.64 6.39 -2.42
CA VAL A 76 6.40 7.79 -2.10
C VAL A 76 4.92 8.09 -2.28
N SER A 77 4.33 8.84 -1.36
CA SER A 77 2.93 9.27 -1.50
C SER A 77 2.81 10.46 -2.46
N THR A 78 1.62 10.65 -3.01
CA THR A 78 1.30 11.81 -3.84
C THR A 78 1.51 13.11 -3.06
N THR A 79 1.17 13.14 -1.77
CA THR A 79 1.42 14.28 -0.89
C THR A 79 2.91 14.62 -0.79
N GLN A 80 3.77 13.61 -0.59
CA GLN A 80 5.22 13.82 -0.57
C GLN A 80 5.74 14.34 -1.91
N LEU A 81 5.24 13.80 -3.03
CA LEU A 81 5.60 14.29 -4.37
C LEU A 81 5.21 15.75 -4.59
N LEU A 82 4.04 16.18 -4.10
CA LEU A 82 3.59 17.58 -4.20
C LEU A 82 4.51 18.51 -3.41
N VAL A 83 4.86 18.15 -2.17
CA VAL A 83 5.79 18.92 -1.34
C VAL A 83 7.18 19.01 -1.98
N GLU A 84 7.68 17.94 -2.59
CA GLU A 84 8.94 17.96 -3.34
C GLU A 84 8.91 18.92 -4.54
N GLN A 85 7.75 19.12 -5.17
CA GLN A 85 7.59 20.04 -6.30
C GLN A 85 7.54 21.50 -5.85
N GLU A 86 6.81 21.78 -4.78
CA GLU A 86 6.71 23.15 -4.23
C GLU A 86 8.06 23.67 -3.74
N ASN A 87 8.89 22.82 -3.12
CA ASN A 87 10.22 23.20 -2.64
C ASN A 87 11.28 23.38 -3.75
N LYS A 88 10.94 23.07 -5.02
CA LYS A 88 11.82 23.28 -6.19
C LYS A 88 11.53 24.57 -6.94
N ASN A 89 10.44 25.27 -6.60
CA ASN A 89 10.02 26.55 -7.18
C ASN A 89 10.45 27.72 -6.30
#